data_AF-A0A0P7ADL8-F1
#
_entry.id   AF-A0A0P7ADL8-F1
#
_cell.length_a   1.000
_cell.length_b   1.000
_cell.length_c   1.000
_cell.angle_alpha   90.00
_cell.angle_beta   90.00
_cell.angle_gamma   90.00
#
_symmetry.space_group_name_H-M   'P 1'
#
loop_
_entity.id
_entity.type
_entity.pdbx_description
1 polymer ?
#
loop_
_entity_poly.entity_id
_entity_poly.type
_entity_poly.pdbx_seq_one_letter_code
_entity_poly.pdbx_strand_id
1 'polypeptide(L)'
;MKLYPSISEELGQWVQRQPVFFTGSAPTLGSHINVSPKGLTDSHFAILGPNQCAYIDRTGSGCETIAHSYDNGRLCLMFMSFGPAPRIVRFFCRSRIVEWDEPAFPDLVRKIAKGKRSAFDGARAVVVADVFEAQTSCGFGVPRVKKQLYSTDEPSEKCVEEILLEGVDDKIDELAVFEERPTMDQWIKKRVENNTVQEYHNETNVESMDGLRGLKAARRSVGETLWVGDARQWALKVLAQREGIVLGLGLGVALYVVLVALGALA
;
A
#
# COMPACT_ATOMS: atom_id res chain seq x y z
N MET A 1 -5.80 -9.45 -10.29
CA MET A 1 -4.63 -9.00 -9.49
C MET A 1 -3.49 -9.96 -9.79
N LYS A 2 -2.23 -9.49 -9.76
CA LYS A 2 -1.06 -10.38 -9.91
C LYS A 2 0.00 -10.04 -8.87
N LEU A 3 0.54 -11.07 -8.22
CA LEU A 3 1.59 -10.99 -7.22
C LEU A 3 2.95 -11.35 -7.82
N TYR A 4 4.00 -10.77 -7.27
CA TYR A 4 5.39 -10.97 -7.68
C TYR A 4 6.24 -11.10 -6.41
N PRO A 5 7.17 -12.07 -6.35
CA PRO A 5 8.05 -12.25 -5.19
C PRO A 5 9.10 -11.12 -5.05
N SER A 6 9.26 -10.29 -6.08
CA SER A 6 10.23 -9.20 -6.13
C SER A 6 9.77 -8.11 -7.10
N ILE A 7 10.44 -6.95 -7.02
CA ILE A 7 10.31 -5.84 -7.94
C ILE A 7 11.01 -6.24 -9.25
N SER A 8 10.23 -6.53 -10.29
CA SER A 8 10.79 -6.73 -11.62
C SER A 8 11.34 -5.42 -12.18
N GLU A 9 12.28 -5.51 -13.12
CA GLU A 9 12.85 -4.33 -13.78
C GLU A 9 11.77 -3.45 -14.42
N GLU A 10 10.78 -4.06 -15.10
CA GLU A 10 9.64 -3.33 -15.68
C GLU A 10 8.83 -2.59 -14.61
N LEU A 11 8.55 -3.22 -13.47
CA LEU A 11 7.82 -2.60 -12.37
C LEU A 11 8.64 -1.46 -11.76
N GLY A 12 9.93 -1.68 -11.52
CA GLY A 12 10.86 -0.68 -10.99
C GLY A 12 10.97 0.56 -11.87
N GLN A 13 11.05 0.38 -13.19
CA GLN A 13 11.02 1.48 -14.15
C GLN A 13 9.65 2.19 -14.18
N TRP A 14 8.56 1.43 -14.10
CA TRP A 14 7.22 2.01 -14.14
C TRP A 14 6.91 2.85 -12.90
N VAL A 15 7.25 2.39 -11.69
CA VAL A 15 6.98 3.15 -10.45
C VAL A 15 7.81 4.42 -10.34
N GLN A 16 9.06 4.40 -10.83
CA GLN A 16 9.93 5.58 -10.82
C GLN A 16 9.41 6.74 -11.68
N ARG A 17 8.52 6.46 -12.65
CA ARG A 17 7.88 7.49 -13.49
C ARG A 17 6.66 8.14 -12.85
N GLN A 18 6.13 7.59 -11.75
CA GLN A 18 4.91 8.14 -11.16
C GLN A 18 5.22 9.44 -10.41
N PRO A 19 4.42 10.51 -10.58
CA PRO A 19 4.70 11.80 -9.96
C PRO A 19 4.47 11.80 -8.44
N VAL A 20 3.67 10.86 -7.95
CA VAL A 20 3.31 10.69 -6.54
C VAL A 20 3.24 9.20 -6.21
N PHE A 21 3.60 8.88 -4.96
CA PHE A 21 3.35 7.58 -4.34
C PHE A 21 2.77 7.77 -2.94
N PHE A 22 2.21 6.71 -2.38
CA PHE A 22 1.55 6.75 -1.08
C PHE A 22 2.21 5.77 -0.14
N THR A 23 2.41 6.17 1.11
CA THR A 23 2.88 5.31 2.18
C THR A 23 1.69 4.92 3.04
N GLY A 24 1.46 3.63 3.27
CA GLY A 24 0.51 3.11 4.26
C GLY A 24 1.25 2.42 5.39
N SER A 25 1.00 2.82 6.63
CA SER A 25 1.64 2.26 7.82
C SER A 25 0.64 2.21 8.98
N ALA A 26 0.82 1.26 9.89
CA ALA A 26 -0.05 1.13 11.05
C ALA A 26 0.77 0.68 12.27
N PRO A 27 0.46 1.22 13.46
CA PRO A 27 1.04 0.73 14.69
C PRO A 27 0.44 -0.64 15.05
N THR A 28 1.05 -1.32 16.01
CA THR A 28 0.64 -2.64 16.50
C THR A 28 -0.66 -2.53 17.28
N LEU A 29 -0.81 -1.48 18.09
CA LEU A 29 -1.92 -1.31 19.03
C LEU A 29 -2.78 -0.06 18.78
N GLY A 30 -2.26 0.93 18.04
CA GLY A 30 -3.00 2.16 17.76
C GLY A 30 -4.19 1.93 16.82
N SER A 31 -5.22 2.76 16.97
CA SER A 31 -6.47 2.65 16.19
C SER A 31 -6.40 3.33 14.83
N HIS A 32 -5.53 4.33 14.67
CA HIS A 32 -5.40 5.06 13.42
C HIS A 32 -4.40 4.38 12.48
N ILE A 33 -4.78 4.28 11.22
CA ILE A 33 -3.91 3.85 10.13
C ILE A 33 -3.42 5.10 9.43
N ASN A 34 -2.10 5.25 9.28
CA ASN A 34 -1.53 6.40 8.60
C ASN A 34 -1.39 6.13 7.10
N VAL A 35 -1.87 7.07 6.29
CA VAL A 35 -1.64 7.11 4.84
C VAL A 35 -1.13 8.49 4.47
N SER A 36 -0.02 8.57 3.74
CA SER A 36 0.60 9.84 3.37
C SER A 36 1.02 9.86 1.91
N PRO A 37 0.63 10.89 1.12
CA PRO A 37 1.18 11.10 -0.20
C PRO A 37 2.62 11.61 -0.12
N LYS A 38 3.47 11.17 -1.04
CA LYS A 38 4.86 11.58 -1.21
C LYS A 38 5.07 11.91 -2.69
N GLY A 39 5.63 13.09 -2.96
CA GLY A 39 5.97 13.54 -4.32
C GLY A 39 7.45 13.37 -4.64
N LEU A 40 7.89 14.00 -5.73
CA LEU A 40 9.29 14.07 -6.14
C LEU A 40 9.94 12.68 -6.30
N THR A 41 9.18 11.70 -6.82
CA THR A 41 9.62 10.31 -6.96
C THR A 41 10.94 10.18 -7.72
N ASP A 42 11.22 11.10 -8.64
CA ASP A 42 12.45 11.13 -9.44
C ASP A 42 13.73 11.43 -8.65
N SER A 43 13.58 12.06 -7.48
CA SER A 43 14.67 12.59 -6.65
C SER A 43 14.59 12.16 -5.19
N HIS A 44 13.44 11.65 -4.74
CA HIS A 44 13.19 11.25 -3.36
C HIS A 44 12.86 9.77 -3.22
N PHE A 45 12.71 9.01 -4.30
CA PHE A 45 12.49 7.57 -4.28
C PHE A 45 13.46 6.85 -5.21
N ALA A 46 13.98 5.71 -4.78
CA ALA A 46 14.83 4.87 -5.62
C ALA A 46 14.61 3.38 -5.35
N ILE A 47 14.65 2.59 -6.43
CA ILE A 47 14.83 1.15 -6.35
C ILE A 47 16.32 0.88 -6.11
N LEU A 48 16.65 0.18 -5.02
CA LEU A 48 18.02 -0.13 -4.63
C LEU A 48 18.44 -1.54 -5.07
N GLY A 49 17.46 -2.42 -5.35
CA GLY A 49 17.62 -3.79 -5.84
C GLY A 49 16.25 -4.47 -6.03
N PRO A 50 16.23 -5.76 -6.40
CA PRO A 50 14.98 -6.48 -6.71
C PRO A 50 14.03 -6.61 -5.52
N ASN A 51 14.50 -6.49 -4.28
CA ASN A 51 13.69 -6.57 -3.07
C ASN A 51 13.95 -5.39 -2.12
N GLN A 52 14.49 -4.28 -2.64
CA GLN A 52 14.77 -3.13 -1.80
C GLN A 52 14.53 -1.83 -2.55
N CYS A 53 13.83 -0.93 -1.90
CA CYS A 53 13.68 0.45 -2.32
C CYS A 53 13.85 1.38 -1.13
N ALA A 54 14.00 2.66 -1.37
CA ALA A 54 14.11 3.65 -0.31
C ALA A 54 13.55 4.99 -0.76
N TYR A 55 13.11 5.79 0.23
CA TYR A 55 12.79 7.19 -0.01
C TYR A 55 13.36 8.11 1.06
N ILE A 56 13.65 9.34 0.66
CA ILE A 56 14.10 10.40 1.55
C ILE A 56 12.87 11.00 2.26
N ASP A 57 12.87 10.96 3.59
CA ASP A 57 11.89 11.66 4.41
C ASP A 57 12.46 13.03 4.80
N ARG A 58 11.79 14.08 4.34
CA ARG A 58 12.16 15.47 4.64
C ARG A 58 11.39 16.01 5.84
N THR A 59 12.01 16.95 6.53
CA THR A 59 11.41 17.85 7.52
C THR A 59 10.19 18.53 6.91
N GLY A 60 9.07 18.38 7.59
CA GLY A 60 7.75 18.78 7.11
C GLY A 60 6.69 18.24 8.07
N SER A 61 5.80 17.37 7.57
CA SER A 61 4.77 16.70 8.37
C SER A 61 5.32 15.84 9.52
N GLY A 62 4.42 15.34 10.38
CA GLY A 62 4.75 14.48 11.52
C GLY A 62 5.50 13.18 11.15
N CYS A 63 5.79 12.37 12.16
CA CYS A 63 6.66 11.19 12.06
C CYS A 63 5.91 9.85 12.10
N GLU A 64 4.59 9.83 11.87
CA GLU A 64 3.75 8.62 11.99
C GLU A 64 4.34 7.37 11.33
N THR A 65 4.78 7.47 10.06
CA THR A 65 5.41 6.32 9.37
C THR A 65 6.73 5.88 10.00
N ILE A 66 7.53 6.81 10.52
CA ILE A 66 8.78 6.51 11.25
C ILE A 66 8.45 5.81 12.57
N ALA A 67 7.49 6.34 13.34
CA ALA A 67 7.04 5.76 14.60
C ALA A 67 6.50 4.32 14.42
N HIS A 68 5.65 4.10 13.40
CA HIS A 68 5.16 2.76 13.05
C HIS A 68 6.30 1.83 12.59
N SER A 69 7.31 2.39 11.93
CA SER A 69 8.50 1.63 11.54
C SER A 69 9.28 1.14 12.76
N TYR A 70 9.44 1.97 13.79
CA TYR A 70 10.11 1.58 15.03
C TYR A 70 9.31 0.58 15.87
N ASP A 71 7.98 0.71 15.87
CA ASP A 71 7.09 -0.21 16.56
C ASP A 71 7.06 -1.60 15.90
N ASN A 72 6.79 -1.68 14.59
CA ASN A 72 6.63 -2.97 13.92
C ASN A 72 7.16 -3.05 12.49
N GLY A 73 7.61 -1.95 11.89
CA GLY A 73 8.20 -1.96 10.55
C GLY A 73 7.20 -2.20 9.41
N ARG A 74 5.88 -2.29 9.63
CA ARG A 74 4.91 -2.59 8.55
C ARG A 74 4.73 -1.37 7.67
N LEU A 75 5.08 -1.52 6.39
CA LEU A 75 4.95 -0.47 5.40
C LEU A 75 4.40 -1.02 4.08
N CYS A 76 3.52 -0.26 3.45
CA CYS A 76 3.08 -0.46 2.08
C CYS A 76 3.37 0.81 1.28
N LEU A 77 4.05 0.67 0.14
CA LEU A 77 4.21 1.75 -0.83
C LEU A 77 3.26 1.50 -1.99
N MET A 78 2.45 2.49 -2.37
CA MET A 78 1.51 2.39 -3.48
C MET A 78 1.77 3.45 -4.54
N PHE A 79 1.76 3.02 -5.79
CA PHE A 79 1.89 3.85 -6.99
C PHE A 79 0.67 3.65 -7.88
N MET A 80 0.21 4.68 -8.59
CA MET A 80 -0.95 4.57 -9.48
C MET A 80 -0.74 5.35 -10.78
N SER A 81 -1.39 4.89 -11.85
CA SER A 81 -1.38 5.54 -13.16
C SER A 81 -2.36 6.70 -13.22
N PHE A 82 -1.88 7.86 -13.66
CA PHE A 82 -2.72 8.98 -14.10
C PHE A 82 -2.88 9.03 -15.63
N GLY A 83 -2.22 8.12 -16.35
CA GLY A 83 -2.25 8.04 -17.81
C GLY A 83 -3.37 7.14 -18.36
N PRO A 84 -3.36 6.84 -19.68
CA PRO A 84 -4.45 6.13 -20.33
C PRO A 84 -4.57 4.67 -19.87
N ALA A 85 -3.44 3.98 -19.64
CA ALA A 85 -3.43 2.60 -19.15
C ALA A 85 -3.60 2.58 -17.61
N PRO A 86 -4.69 1.99 -17.08
CA PRO A 86 -4.93 1.95 -15.65
C PRO A 86 -4.03 0.89 -14.99
N ARG A 87 -3.39 1.26 -13.89
CA ARG A 87 -2.47 0.38 -13.13
C ARG A 87 -2.29 0.93 -11.73
N ILE A 88 -2.29 0.03 -10.74
CA ILE A 88 -1.83 0.30 -9.37
C ILE A 88 -0.74 -0.73 -9.06
N VAL A 89 0.36 -0.27 -8.48
CA VAL A 89 1.43 -1.12 -7.95
C VAL A 89 1.52 -0.93 -6.45
N ARG A 90 1.60 -2.03 -5.69
CA ARG A 90 1.90 -2.01 -4.26
C ARG A 90 3.19 -2.77 -3.98
N PHE A 91 4.02 -2.24 -3.09
CA PHE A 91 5.14 -2.93 -2.50
C PHE A 91 4.82 -3.17 -1.02
N PHE A 92 4.69 -4.44 -0.64
CA PHE A 92 4.55 -4.84 0.75
C PHE A 92 5.95 -5.08 1.31
N CYS A 93 6.28 -4.35 2.38
CA CYS A 93 7.64 -4.28 2.86
C CYS A 93 7.75 -4.18 4.38
N ARG A 94 8.93 -4.52 4.87
CA ARG A 94 9.38 -4.11 6.20
C ARG A 94 10.28 -2.89 6.05
N SER A 95 10.00 -1.86 6.83
CA SER A 95 10.79 -0.64 6.84
C SER A 95 11.81 -0.63 7.97
N ARG A 96 12.95 -0.01 7.68
CA ARG A 96 13.92 0.44 8.66
C ARG A 96 14.25 1.90 8.37
N ILE A 97 14.56 2.65 9.42
CA ILE A 97 14.87 4.06 9.34
C ILE A 97 16.39 4.21 9.42
N VAL A 98 16.94 5.09 8.59
CA VAL A 98 18.32 5.56 8.70
C VAL A 98 18.24 7.05 8.95
N GLU A 99 18.55 7.49 10.17
CA GLU A 99 18.48 8.89 10.57
C GLU A 99 19.67 9.71 10.05
N TRP A 100 19.52 11.03 10.04
CA TRP A 100 20.49 11.97 9.45
C TRP A 100 21.90 11.90 10.07
N ASP A 101 22.01 11.45 11.32
CA ASP A 101 23.25 11.31 12.08
C ASP A 101 23.90 9.92 11.94
N GLU A 102 23.26 8.99 11.23
CA GLU A 102 23.82 7.66 10.98
C GLU A 102 24.86 7.66 9.84
N PRO A 103 25.94 6.86 9.93
CA PRO A 103 26.97 6.78 8.90
C PRO A 103 26.48 6.41 7.50
N ALA A 104 25.39 5.63 7.40
CA ALA A 104 24.83 5.18 6.12
C ALA A 104 24.00 6.26 5.40
N PHE A 105 23.56 7.30 6.12
CA PHE A 105 22.64 8.31 5.60
C PHE A 105 23.19 9.06 4.38
N PRO A 106 24.42 9.60 4.39
CA PRO A 106 24.92 10.41 3.27
C PRO A 106 24.99 9.61 1.96
N ASP A 107 25.37 8.34 2.02
CA ASP A 107 25.43 7.45 0.85
C ASP A 107 24.05 7.12 0.30
N LEU A 108 23.09 6.83 1.17
CA LEU A 108 21.71 6.58 0.78
C LEU A 108 21.08 7.80 0.12
N VAL A 109 21.22 8.99 0.71
CA VAL A 109 20.70 10.23 0.12
C VAL A 109 21.35 10.50 -1.23
N ARG A 110 22.68 10.34 -1.36
CA ARG A 110 23.37 10.48 -2.67
C ARG A 110 22.81 9.53 -3.73
N LYS A 111 22.60 8.26 -3.36
CA LYS A 111 22.07 7.23 -4.27
C LYS A 111 20.65 7.54 -4.71
N ILE A 112 19.79 8.01 -3.80
CA ILE A 112 18.38 8.32 -4.08
C ILE A 112 18.24 9.63 -4.87
N ALA A 113 18.96 10.67 -4.46
CA ALA A 113 18.88 12.01 -5.04
C ALA A 113 19.48 12.10 -6.45
N LYS A 114 20.27 11.10 -6.88
CA LYS A 114 20.95 11.08 -8.18
C LYS A 114 21.72 12.38 -8.46
N GLY A 115 22.33 12.95 -7.42
CA GLY A 115 23.10 14.21 -7.48
C GLY A 115 22.30 15.51 -7.41
N LYS A 116 20.97 15.47 -7.25
CA LYS A 116 20.14 16.69 -7.10
C LYS A 116 20.26 17.26 -5.69
N ARG A 117 20.92 18.42 -5.56
CA ARG A 117 21.21 19.07 -4.27
C ARG A 117 19.97 19.40 -3.44
N SER A 118 18.85 19.76 -4.08
CA SER A 118 17.59 20.11 -3.40
C SER A 118 16.95 18.96 -2.61
N ALA A 119 17.38 17.71 -2.82
CA ALA A 119 16.93 16.56 -2.05
C ALA A 119 17.66 16.43 -0.69
N PHE A 120 18.82 17.08 -0.52
CA PHE A 120 19.56 17.09 0.75
C PHE A 120 18.98 18.08 1.75
N ASP A 121 18.47 19.22 1.24
CA ASP A 121 17.97 20.28 2.09
C ASP A 121 16.70 19.82 2.81
N GLY A 122 16.83 19.71 4.14
CA GLY A 122 15.75 19.28 5.03
C GLY A 122 15.54 17.77 5.09
N ALA A 123 16.39 16.91 4.54
CA ALA A 123 16.29 15.47 4.76
C ALA A 123 16.57 15.13 6.24
N ARG A 124 15.64 14.44 6.91
CA ARG A 124 15.78 14.05 8.33
C ARG A 124 16.03 12.56 8.53
N ALA A 125 15.57 11.74 7.58
CA ALA A 125 15.77 10.30 7.58
C ALA A 125 15.64 9.73 6.16
N VAL A 126 16.16 8.53 5.96
CA VAL A 126 15.86 7.68 4.81
C VAL A 126 15.05 6.49 5.30
N VAL A 127 13.88 6.27 4.70
CA VAL A 127 13.08 5.08 4.94
C VAL A 127 13.51 4.03 3.93
N VAL A 128 14.20 2.99 4.40
CA VAL A 128 14.58 1.84 3.58
C VAL A 128 13.51 0.77 3.73
N ALA A 129 13.01 0.27 2.60
CA ALA A 129 11.93 -0.69 2.52
C ALA A 129 12.43 -1.99 1.88
N ASP A 130 12.46 -3.04 2.69
CA ASP A 130 12.75 -4.41 2.27
C ASP A 130 11.45 -5.06 1.80
N VAL A 131 11.30 -5.14 0.47
CA VAL A 131 10.09 -5.59 -0.22
C VAL A 131 10.07 -7.10 -0.30
N PHE A 132 9.08 -7.72 0.33
CA PHE A 132 8.90 -9.18 0.27
C PHE A 132 7.88 -9.61 -0.77
N GLU A 133 6.99 -8.71 -1.21
CA GLU A 133 6.03 -8.97 -2.27
C GLU A 133 5.63 -7.68 -2.99
N ALA A 134 5.55 -7.75 -4.32
CA ALA A 134 4.98 -6.69 -5.15
C ALA A 134 3.65 -7.15 -5.75
N GLN A 135 2.72 -6.22 -5.93
CA GLN A 135 1.40 -6.51 -6.47
C GLN A 135 1.02 -5.51 -7.55
N THR A 136 0.36 -6.01 -8.59
CA THR A 136 -0.34 -5.20 -9.58
C THR A 136 -1.85 -5.40 -9.53
N SER A 137 -2.60 -4.30 -9.65
CA SER A 137 -4.07 -4.31 -9.80
C SER A 137 -4.54 -3.32 -10.86
N CYS A 138 -5.74 -3.56 -11.40
CA CYS A 138 -6.20 -2.95 -12.65
C CYS A 138 -6.55 -1.45 -12.56
N GLY A 139 -6.89 -0.91 -11.39
CA GLY A 139 -7.12 0.54 -11.23
C GLY A 139 -8.22 1.15 -12.10
N PHE A 140 -9.18 0.34 -12.57
CA PHE A 140 -10.18 0.76 -13.57
C PHE A 140 -11.11 1.89 -13.12
N GLY A 141 -11.29 2.09 -11.82
CA GLY A 141 -12.08 3.21 -11.26
C GLY A 141 -11.25 4.41 -10.80
N VAL A 142 -9.92 4.40 -10.97
CA VAL A 142 -9.08 5.55 -10.58
C VAL A 142 -9.13 6.60 -11.70
N PRO A 143 -9.46 7.87 -11.42
CA PRO A 143 -9.46 8.91 -12.44
C PRO A 143 -8.12 9.04 -13.17
N ARG A 144 -8.16 9.56 -14.40
CA ARG A 144 -6.96 9.83 -15.21
C ARG A 144 -6.93 11.27 -15.66
N VAL A 145 -5.76 11.78 -16.02
CA VAL A 145 -5.66 13.06 -16.71
C VAL A 145 -6.20 12.88 -18.13
N LYS A 146 -7.08 13.81 -18.55
CA LYS A 146 -7.67 13.85 -19.90
C LYS A 146 -6.57 13.73 -20.95
N LYS A 147 -6.65 12.68 -21.78
CA LYS A 147 -5.62 12.34 -22.78
C LYS A 147 -5.39 13.50 -23.76
N GLN A 148 -6.46 14.21 -24.09
CA GLN A 148 -6.50 15.33 -25.03
C GLN A 148 -5.59 16.50 -24.60
N LEU A 149 -5.26 16.62 -23.30
CA LEU A 149 -4.40 17.71 -22.79
C LEU A 149 -2.91 17.51 -23.13
N TYR A 150 -2.47 16.29 -23.44
CA TYR A 150 -1.04 15.98 -23.65
C TYR A 150 -0.76 15.07 -24.85
N SER A 151 -1.79 14.56 -25.53
CA SER A 151 -1.63 13.68 -26.69
C SER A 151 -1.27 14.47 -27.94
N THR A 152 -0.07 14.24 -28.47
CA THR A 152 0.39 14.83 -29.75
C THR A 152 -0.08 14.05 -30.97
N ASP A 153 -0.45 12.78 -30.79
CA ASP A 153 -0.72 11.84 -31.88
C ASP A 153 -2.17 11.95 -32.41
N GLU A 154 -3.05 12.53 -31.61
CA GLU A 154 -4.46 12.81 -31.95
C GLU A 154 -4.73 14.26 -31.51
N PRO A 155 -4.35 15.26 -32.34
CA PRO A 155 -4.62 16.65 -32.02
C PRO A 155 -6.13 16.80 -31.89
N SER A 156 -6.59 17.18 -30.70
CA SER A 156 -7.97 17.56 -30.51
C SER A 156 -8.26 18.80 -31.35
N GLU A 157 -9.34 18.79 -32.13
CA GLU A 157 -9.85 20.00 -32.79
C GLU A 157 -10.33 21.04 -31.76
N LYS A 158 -10.68 20.57 -30.56
CA LYS A 158 -11.13 21.41 -29.44
C LYS A 158 -9.97 22.13 -28.78
N CYS A 159 -10.20 23.38 -28.38
CA CYS A 159 -9.22 24.13 -27.61
C CYS A 159 -9.08 23.55 -26.18
N VAL A 160 -8.02 23.95 -25.48
CA VAL A 160 -7.76 23.48 -24.10
C VAL A 160 -8.91 23.83 -23.17
N GLU A 161 -9.51 25.01 -23.31
CA GLU A 161 -10.64 25.45 -22.47
C GLU A 161 -11.87 24.55 -22.68
N GLU A 162 -12.18 24.21 -23.93
CA GLU A 162 -13.26 23.29 -24.27
C GLU A 162 -13.03 21.90 -23.66
N ILE A 163 -11.80 21.37 -23.74
CA ILE A 163 -11.44 20.08 -23.12
C ILE A 163 -11.63 20.13 -21.60
N LEU A 164 -11.23 21.22 -20.94
CA LEU A 164 -11.36 21.36 -19.49
C LEU A 164 -12.82 21.43 -19.05
N LEU A 165 -13.68 22.08 -19.84
CA LEU A 165 -15.12 22.18 -19.58
C LEU A 165 -15.88 20.85 -19.77
N GLU A 166 -15.30 19.86 -20.47
CA GLU A 166 -15.95 18.55 -20.63
C GLU A 166 -16.19 17.88 -19.26
N GLY A 167 -17.46 17.68 -18.91
CA GLY A 167 -17.88 16.99 -17.68
C GLY A 167 -17.80 17.85 -16.41
N VAL A 168 -17.65 19.17 -16.53
CA VAL A 168 -17.61 20.10 -15.40
C VAL A 168 -18.68 21.19 -15.57
N ASP A 169 -19.36 21.56 -14.48
CA ASP A 169 -20.39 22.61 -14.48
C ASP A 169 -19.76 24.01 -14.58
N ASP A 170 -19.65 24.59 -15.79
CA ASP A 170 -19.27 25.98 -16.16
C ASP A 170 -18.05 26.65 -15.45
N LYS A 171 -17.40 25.97 -14.51
CA LYS A 171 -16.34 26.48 -13.64
C LYS A 171 -15.16 25.53 -13.70
N ILE A 172 -14.12 25.98 -14.40
CA ILE A 172 -12.84 25.27 -14.48
C ILE A 172 -12.10 25.46 -13.14
N ASP A 173 -11.80 24.34 -12.48
CA ASP A 173 -10.93 24.27 -11.31
C ASP A 173 -9.76 23.29 -11.54
N GLU A 174 -8.95 23.03 -10.51
CA GLU A 174 -7.81 22.12 -10.60
C GLU A 174 -8.19 20.66 -10.90
N LEU A 175 -9.45 20.27 -10.69
CA LEU A 175 -9.94 18.90 -10.93
C LEU A 175 -10.43 18.70 -12.36
N ALA A 176 -10.71 19.78 -13.10
CA ALA A 176 -11.16 19.74 -14.49
C ALA A 176 -10.20 19.01 -15.46
N VAL A 177 -8.94 18.81 -15.05
CA VAL A 177 -7.93 18.04 -15.80
C VAL A 177 -8.17 16.52 -15.73
N PHE A 178 -8.97 16.05 -14.78
CA PHE A 178 -9.26 14.63 -14.59
C PHE A 178 -10.57 14.22 -15.27
N GLU A 179 -10.62 12.96 -15.69
CA GLU A 179 -11.83 12.30 -16.18
C GLU A 179 -11.93 10.88 -15.59
N GLU A 180 -13.17 10.40 -15.47
CA GLU A 180 -13.42 9.00 -15.12
C GLU A 180 -13.00 8.06 -16.24
N ARG A 181 -12.66 6.82 -15.88
CA ARG A 181 -12.29 5.81 -16.86
C ARG A 181 -13.52 5.00 -17.25
N PRO A 182 -13.86 4.88 -18.55
CA PRO A 182 -14.97 4.04 -19.01
C PRO A 182 -14.68 2.54 -18.82
N THR A 183 -13.43 2.18 -18.50
CA THR A 183 -12.97 0.79 -18.40
C THR A 183 -13.69 0.00 -17.30
N MET A 184 -14.07 0.63 -16.19
CA MET A 184 -14.77 -0.07 -15.11
C MET A 184 -16.16 -0.51 -15.55
N ASP A 185 -16.94 0.40 -16.13
CA ASP A 185 -18.31 0.13 -16.58
C ASP A 185 -18.34 -0.90 -17.70
N GLN A 186 -17.44 -0.75 -18.68
CA GLN A 186 -17.30 -1.73 -19.77
C GLN A 186 -16.92 -3.11 -19.24
N TRP A 187 -16.04 -3.20 -18.25
CA TRP A 187 -15.62 -4.46 -17.66
C TRP A 187 -16.75 -5.12 -16.85
N ILE A 188 -17.50 -4.35 -16.04
CA ILE A 188 -18.67 -4.86 -15.31
C ILE A 188 -19.73 -5.34 -16.30
N LYS A 189 -20.07 -4.52 -17.30
CA LYS A 189 -21.07 -4.85 -18.32
C LYS A 189 -20.75 -6.17 -19.00
N LYS A 190 -19.51 -6.36 -19.43
CA LYS A 190 -19.05 -7.61 -20.04
C LYS A 190 -19.18 -8.82 -19.11
N ARG A 191 -18.93 -8.66 -17.80
CA ARG A 191 -19.11 -9.76 -16.84
C ARG A 191 -20.57 -10.11 -16.60
N VAL A 192 -21.44 -9.10 -16.55
CA VAL A 192 -22.89 -9.27 -16.42
C VAL A 192 -23.43 -10.00 -17.66
N GLU A 193 -23.07 -9.55 -18.86
CA GLU A 193 -23.45 -10.19 -20.12
C GLU A 193 -23.01 -11.65 -20.20
N ASN A 194 -21.83 -11.97 -19.67
CA ASN A 194 -21.30 -13.33 -19.63
C ASN A 194 -21.81 -14.17 -18.44
N ASN A 195 -22.64 -13.63 -17.54
CA ASN A 195 -23.08 -14.28 -16.29
C ASN A 195 -21.93 -14.76 -15.37
N THR A 196 -20.76 -14.12 -15.42
CA THR A 196 -19.54 -14.53 -14.66
C THR A 196 -19.32 -13.72 -13.37
N VAL A 197 -20.29 -12.88 -12.98
CA VAL A 197 -20.16 -12.00 -11.80
C VAL A 197 -20.05 -12.81 -10.52
N GLN A 198 -20.91 -13.83 -10.35
CA GLN A 198 -20.91 -14.64 -9.13
C GLN A 198 -19.64 -15.48 -9.00
N GLU A 199 -19.17 -16.06 -10.12
CA GLU A 199 -17.91 -16.79 -10.18
C GLU A 199 -16.74 -15.88 -9.77
N TYR A 200 -16.69 -14.66 -10.30
CA TYR A 200 -15.66 -13.69 -9.91
C TYR A 200 -15.69 -13.36 -8.42
N HIS A 201 -16.87 -13.18 -7.82
CA HIS A 201 -17.00 -12.95 -6.38
C HIS A 201 -16.48 -14.14 -5.58
N ASN A 202 -16.76 -15.37 -6.01
CA ASN A 202 -16.27 -16.57 -5.36
C ASN A 202 -14.73 -16.65 -5.41
N GLU A 203 -14.13 -16.26 -6.54
CA GLU A 203 -12.67 -16.28 -6.70
C GLU A 203 -11.96 -15.17 -5.91
N THR A 204 -12.54 -13.98 -5.84
CA THR A 204 -11.81 -12.77 -5.39
C THR A 204 -12.23 -12.23 -4.04
N ASN A 205 -13.39 -12.63 -3.51
CA ASN A 205 -13.98 -12.02 -2.32
C ASN A 205 -14.17 -12.99 -1.15
N VAL A 206 -13.74 -14.25 -1.26
CA VAL A 206 -13.86 -15.25 -0.17
C VAL A 206 -12.83 -15.00 0.94
N GLU A 207 -11.61 -14.62 0.58
CA GLU A 207 -10.48 -14.49 1.50
C GLU A 207 -9.56 -13.34 1.06
N SER A 208 -8.92 -12.67 2.01
CA SER A 208 -7.86 -11.71 1.74
C SER A 208 -6.55 -12.43 1.42
N MET A 209 -5.56 -11.68 0.95
CA MET A 209 -4.21 -12.21 0.70
C MET A 209 -3.55 -12.81 1.94
N ASP A 210 -3.86 -12.27 3.12
CA ASP A 210 -3.33 -12.72 4.40
C ASP A 210 -4.17 -13.84 5.04
N GLY A 211 -5.13 -14.42 4.29
CA GLY A 211 -5.99 -15.48 4.80
C GLY A 211 -7.17 -15.00 5.66
N LEU A 212 -7.46 -13.70 5.69
CA LEU A 212 -8.59 -13.17 6.45
C LEU A 212 -9.89 -13.41 5.70
N ARG A 213 -10.97 -13.73 6.42
CA ARG A 213 -12.26 -14.02 5.78
C ARG A 213 -12.85 -12.78 5.11
N GLY A 214 -13.27 -12.94 3.87
CA GLY A 214 -13.89 -11.91 3.05
C GLY A 214 -15.42 -11.88 3.17
N LEU A 215 -16.08 -11.55 2.05
CA LEU A 215 -17.52 -11.34 1.99
C LEU A 215 -18.30 -12.60 2.39
N LYS A 216 -19.18 -12.48 3.38
CA LYS A 216 -20.06 -13.57 3.84
C LYS A 216 -20.94 -14.15 2.73
N ALA A 217 -21.30 -13.35 1.72
CA ALA A 217 -22.06 -13.84 0.57
C ALA A 217 -21.21 -14.77 -0.31
N ALA A 218 -20.00 -14.34 -0.67
CA ALA A 218 -19.05 -15.14 -1.46
C ALA A 218 -18.63 -16.43 -0.73
N ARG A 219 -18.44 -16.36 0.59
CA ARG A 219 -18.14 -17.51 1.45
C ARG A 219 -19.28 -18.54 1.45
N ARG A 220 -20.53 -18.08 1.55
CA ARG A 220 -21.72 -18.97 1.47
C ARG A 220 -21.86 -19.62 0.10
N SER A 221 -21.58 -18.90 -0.99
CA SER A 221 -21.70 -19.45 -2.34
C SER A 221 -20.64 -20.50 -2.68
N VAL A 222 -19.52 -20.55 -1.96
CA VAL A 222 -18.56 -21.66 -2.04
C VAL A 222 -18.82 -22.76 -1.00
N GLY A 223 -19.96 -22.73 -0.30
CA GLY A 223 -20.36 -23.75 0.67
C GLY A 223 -19.69 -23.64 2.04
N GLU A 224 -19.06 -22.50 2.35
CA GLU A 224 -18.40 -22.32 3.65
C GLU A 224 -19.42 -22.19 4.79
N THR A 225 -19.21 -22.99 5.85
CA THR A 225 -19.92 -22.80 7.12
C THR A 225 -19.28 -21.64 7.89
N LEU A 226 -19.90 -20.45 7.82
CA LEU A 226 -19.31 -19.19 8.28
C LEU A 226 -18.74 -19.23 9.71
N TRP A 227 -19.49 -19.79 10.67
CA TRP A 227 -19.07 -19.81 12.07
C TRP A 227 -17.82 -20.68 12.30
N VAL A 228 -17.65 -21.77 11.54
CA VAL A 228 -16.45 -22.62 11.60
C VAL A 228 -15.23 -21.84 11.09
N GLY A 229 -15.39 -21.17 9.95
CA GLY A 229 -14.32 -20.35 9.36
C GLY A 229 -13.93 -19.17 10.24
N ASP A 230 -14.91 -18.54 10.89
CA ASP A 230 -14.70 -17.41 11.81
C ASP A 230 -14.04 -17.87 13.12
N ALA A 231 -14.48 -18.99 13.71
CA ALA A 231 -13.87 -19.58 14.90
C ALA A 231 -12.41 -19.98 14.65
N ARG A 232 -12.13 -20.58 13.49
CA ARG A 232 -10.76 -20.91 13.07
C ARG A 232 -9.89 -19.67 12.97
N GLN A 233 -10.38 -18.60 12.34
CA GLN A 233 -9.60 -17.36 12.24
C GLN A 233 -9.39 -16.67 13.58
N TRP A 234 -10.38 -16.70 14.45
CA TRP A 234 -10.21 -16.20 15.82
C TRP A 234 -9.10 -16.97 16.55
N ALA A 235 -9.07 -18.30 16.46
CA ALA A 235 -8.02 -19.11 17.05
C ALA A 235 -6.62 -18.78 16.48
N LEU A 236 -6.50 -18.66 15.16
CA LEU A 236 -5.24 -18.26 14.50
C LEU A 236 -4.77 -16.88 14.96
N LYS A 237 -5.69 -15.92 15.10
CA LYS A 237 -5.40 -14.57 15.61
C LYS A 237 -4.86 -14.62 17.04
N VAL A 238 -5.48 -15.40 17.92
CA VAL A 238 -5.01 -15.56 19.31
C VAL A 238 -3.61 -16.19 19.33
N LEU A 239 -3.41 -17.26 18.55
CA LEU A 239 -2.10 -17.94 18.47
C LEU A 239 -1.00 -17.06 17.87
N ALA A 240 -1.35 -16.08 17.04
CA ALA A 240 -0.39 -15.12 16.48
C ALA A 240 0.15 -14.13 17.54
N GLN A 241 -0.52 -13.96 18.69
CA GLN A 241 -0.09 -13.07 19.78
C GLN A 241 0.97 -13.71 20.68
N ARG A 242 2.12 -14.05 20.08
CA ARG A 242 3.20 -14.82 20.74
C ARG A 242 3.67 -14.18 22.05
N GLU A 243 3.91 -12.88 22.05
CA GLU A 243 4.38 -12.14 23.23
C GLU A 243 3.37 -12.21 24.38
N GLY A 244 2.09 -12.01 24.08
CA GLY A 244 1.02 -12.13 25.08
C GLY A 244 0.90 -13.54 25.66
N ILE A 245 1.04 -14.57 24.82
CA ILE A 245 1.02 -15.98 25.26
C ILE A 245 2.22 -16.29 26.16
N VAL A 246 3.43 -15.91 25.74
CA VAL A 246 4.65 -16.15 26.51
C VAL A 246 4.61 -15.43 27.86
N LEU A 247 4.20 -14.16 27.86
CA LEU A 247 4.04 -13.38 29.09
C LEU A 247 2.99 -14.01 30.01
N GLY A 248 1.83 -14.40 29.48
CA GLY A 248 0.77 -15.04 30.25
C GLY A 248 1.19 -16.36 30.88
N LEU A 249 1.89 -17.22 30.12
CA LEU A 249 2.46 -18.46 30.65
C LEU A 249 3.51 -18.19 31.73
N GLY A 250 4.39 -17.22 31.51
CA GLY A 250 5.40 -16.81 32.50
C GLY A 250 4.77 -16.33 33.80
N LEU A 251 3.76 -15.46 33.73
CA LEU A 251 3.01 -14.98 34.89
C LEU A 251 2.28 -16.12 35.62
N GLY A 252 1.71 -17.08 34.87
CA GLY A 252 1.06 -18.26 35.44
C GLY A 252 2.03 -19.16 36.21
N VAL A 253 3.20 -19.44 35.64
CA VAL A 253 4.26 -20.21 36.33
C VAL A 253 4.75 -19.47 37.57
N ALA A 254 4.97 -18.16 37.48
CA ALA A 254 5.40 -17.35 38.62
C ALA A 254 4.36 -17.39 39.76
N LEU A 255 3.07 -17.22 39.43
CA LEU A 255 1.98 -17.31 40.40
C LEU A 255 1.92 -18.70 41.06
N TYR A 256 2.05 -19.77 40.26
CA TYR A 256 2.08 -21.14 40.77
C TYR A 256 3.23 -21.36 41.77
N VAL A 257 4.44 -20.92 41.44
CA VAL A 257 5.61 -21.03 42.34
C VAL A 257 5.37 -20.29 43.66
N VAL A 258 4.79 -19.09 43.60
CA VAL A 258 4.43 -18.31 44.80
C VAL A 258 3.40 -19.04 45.66
N LEU A 259 2.35 -19.59 45.05
CA LEU A 259 1.31 -20.31 45.78
C LEU A 259 1.83 -21.60 46.43
N VAL A 260 2.72 -22.33 45.76
CA VAL A 260 3.40 -23.51 46.33
C VAL A 260 4.31 -23.11 47.49
N ALA A 261 5.11 -22.05 47.33
CA ALA A 261 6.00 -21.58 48.40
C ALA A 261 5.25 -21.10 49.65
N LEU A 262 4.03 -20.59 49.47
CA LEU A 262 3.14 -20.17 50.56
C LEU A 262 2.29 -21.32 51.14
N GLY A 263 2.41 -22.55 50.63
CA GLY A 263 1.62 -23.71 51.08
C GLY A 263 0.14 -23.63 50.72
N ALA A 264 -0.24 -22.76 49.77
CA ALA A 264 -1.62 -22.61 49.31
C ALA A 264 -2.00 -23.64 48.22
N LEU A 265 -1.01 -24.27 47.60
CA LEU A 265 -1.18 -25.42 46.70
C LEU A 265 -0.34 -26.57 47.25
N ALA A 266 -1.02 -27.62 47.70
CA ALA A 266 -0.42 -28.88 48.17
C ALA A 266 0.01 -29.77 47.01
#